data_AF-A0A8S2RCS4-F1
#
_entry.id   AF-A0A8S2RCS4-F1
#
_cell.length_a   1.000
_cell.length_b   1.000
_cell.length_c   1.000
_cell.angle_alpha   90.00
_cell.angle_beta   90.00
_cell.angle_gamma   90.00
#
_symmetry.space_group_name_H-M   'P 1'
#
loop_
_entity.id
_entity.type
_entity.pdbx_description
1 polymer ?
#
loop_
_entity_poly.entity_id
_entity_poly.type
_entity_poly.pdbx_seq_one_letter_code
_entity_poly.pdbx_strand_id
1 'polypeptide(L)'
;MYVLSKKVPATRSLQISKALPVIFIQLKRFTYDKALRMIRKIHQSVTFPEILNLDCYFDQDIQELNKENNTIDNFVYKLNSVVVHLGENATSGH
;
A
#
# COMPACT_ATOMS: atom_id res chain seq x y z
N MET A 1 10.22 19.81 -31.87
CA MET A 1 9.57 19.14 -30.72
C MET A 1 8.96 20.23 -29.86
N TYR A 2 7.64 20.42 -29.90
CA TYR A 2 6.97 21.50 -29.15
C TYR A 2 6.69 21.04 -27.72
N VAL A 3 7.28 21.70 -26.73
CA VAL A 3 6.95 21.50 -25.32
C VAL A 3 5.75 22.40 -25.01
N LEU A 4 4.61 21.80 -24.68
CA LEU A 4 3.41 22.52 -24.26
C LEU A 4 3.62 23.08 -22.84
N SER A 5 3.80 24.40 -22.71
CA SER A 5 4.00 25.09 -21.41
C SER A 5 2.73 25.23 -20.55
N LYS A 6 1.63 24.56 -20.91
CA LYS A 6 0.33 24.68 -20.22
C LYS A 6 0.07 23.45 -19.37
N LYS A 7 -0.39 23.63 -18.12
CA LYS A 7 -0.82 22.53 -17.26
C LYS A 7 -1.99 21.79 -17.92
N VAL A 8 -1.83 20.49 -18.10
CA VAL A 8 -2.86 19.59 -18.65
C VAL A 8 -3.16 18.49 -17.62
N PRO A 9 -4.39 17.98 -17.57
CA PRO A 9 -4.70 16.77 -16.82
C PRO A 9 -3.85 15.60 -17.33
N ALA A 10 -3.27 14.84 -16.42
CA ALA A 10 -2.49 13.65 -16.73
C ALA A 10 -3.03 12.47 -15.91
N THR A 11 -3.06 11.29 -16.53
CA THR A 11 -3.40 10.04 -15.87
C THR A 11 -2.11 9.33 -15.49
N ARG A 12 -2.01 8.85 -14.25
CA ARG A 12 -0.88 8.06 -13.75
C ARG A 12 -1.40 6.70 -13.29
N SER A 13 -0.74 5.64 -13.74
CA SER A 13 -0.87 4.29 -13.20
C SER A 13 0.38 3.92 -12.41
N LEU A 14 0.24 2.94 -11.52
CA LEU A 14 1.31 2.40 -10.68
C LEU A 14 1.12 0.89 -10.60
N GLN A 15 2.22 0.17 -10.61
CA GLN A 15 2.22 -1.29 -10.56
C GLN A 15 3.41 -1.80 -9.76
N ILE A 16 3.23 -2.96 -9.13
CA ILE A 16 4.29 -3.62 -8.36
C ILE A 16 5.14 -4.42 -9.35
N SER A 17 6.38 -3.98 -9.57
CA SER A 17 7.31 -4.61 -10.53
C SER A 17 8.10 -5.78 -9.94
N LYS A 18 8.17 -5.89 -8.61
CA LYS A 18 8.96 -6.92 -7.93
C LYS A 18 8.38 -7.23 -6.55
N ALA A 19 8.29 -8.52 -6.26
CA ALA A 19 8.03 -9.01 -4.91
C ALA A 19 9.28 -8.88 -4.03
N LEU A 20 9.09 -8.32 -2.84
CA LEU A 20 10.09 -8.34 -1.79
C LEU A 20 9.80 -9.49 -0.82
N PRO A 21 10.80 -10.14 -0.23
CA PRO A 21 10.57 -11.20 0.77
C PRO A 21 9.78 -10.73 1.99
N VAL A 22 9.87 -9.44 2.31
CA VAL A 22 9.13 -8.78 3.39
C VAL A 22 8.49 -7.52 2.85
N ILE A 23 7.19 -7.34 3.12
CA ILE A 23 6.42 -6.16 2.73
C ILE A 23 5.97 -5.40 3.97
N PHE A 24 6.07 -4.08 3.90
CA PHE A 24 5.52 -3.17 4.91
C PHE A 24 4.29 -2.46 4.34
N ILE A 25 3.13 -2.67 4.96
CA ILE A 25 1.88 -2.00 4.57
C ILE A 25 1.63 -0.85 5.56
N GLN A 26 1.82 0.38 5.10
CA GLN A 26 1.55 1.56 5.91
C GLN A 26 0.10 2.02 5.74
N LEU A 27 -0.74 1.75 6.75
CA LEU A 27 -2.09 2.31 6.81
C LEU A 27 -2.03 3.79 7.15
N LYS A 28 -2.34 4.66 6.18
CA LYS A 28 -2.41 6.12 6.39
C LYS A 28 -3.65 6.48 7.22
N ARG A 29 -3.51 6.45 8.53
CA ARG A 29 -4.59 6.72 9.49
C ARG A 29 -4.67 8.16 10.00
N PHE A 30 -3.83 9.06 9.51
CA PHE A 30 -3.87 10.46 9.90
C PHE A 30 -4.13 11.32 8.68
N THR A 31 -5.17 12.15 8.74
CA THR A 31 -5.56 13.06 7.67
C THR A 31 -5.74 14.47 8.21
N TYR A 32 -5.44 15.47 7.39
CA TYR A 32 -5.63 16.86 7.77
C TYR A 32 -7.08 17.29 7.50
N ASP A 33 -7.79 17.64 8.57
CA ASP A 33 -9.12 18.22 8.49
C ASP A 33 -9.00 19.73 8.29
N LYS A 34 -9.34 20.20 7.08
CA LYS A 34 -9.24 21.61 6.72
C LYS A 34 -10.22 22.50 7.48
N ALA A 35 -11.39 21.97 7.86
CA ALA A 35 -12.40 22.75 8.57
C ALA A 35 -11.97 23.01 10.02
N LEU A 36 -11.43 21.97 10.67
CA LEU A 36 -10.96 22.04 12.05
C LEU A 36 -9.49 22.49 12.16
N ARG A 37 -8.79 22.66 11.03
CA ARG A 37 -7.37 23.01 10.91
C ARG A 37 -6.45 22.11 11.75
N MET A 38 -6.79 20.82 11.87
CA MET A 38 -6.06 19.88 12.71
C MET A 38 -5.90 18.51 12.04
N ILE A 39 -4.92 17.74 12.50
CA ILE A 39 -4.75 16.35 12.08
C ILE A 39 -5.71 15.48 12.88
N ARG A 40 -6.48 14.65 12.18
CA ARG A 40 -7.41 13.70 12.77
C ARG A 40 -6.98 12.28 12.48
N LYS A 41 -7.14 11.42 13.48
CA LYS A 41 -6.99 9.97 13.33
C LYS A 41 -8.25 9.36 12.71
N ILE A 42 -8.07 8.47 11.76
CA ILE A 42 -9.13 7.67 11.15
C ILE A 42 -9.32 6.42 12.01
N HIS A 43 -10.41 6.40 12.76
CA HIS A 43 -10.77 5.34 13.70
C HIS A 43 -11.51 4.15 13.07
N GLN A 44 -11.73 4.18 11.76
CA GLN A 44 -12.38 3.07 11.06
C GLN A 44 -11.65 1.76 11.36
N SER A 45 -12.40 0.76 11.78
CA SER A 45 -11.86 -0.59 11.98
C SER A 45 -11.34 -1.14 10.66
N VAL A 46 -10.19 -1.80 10.69
CA VAL A 46 -9.61 -2.48 9.53
C VAL A 46 -9.17 -3.85 9.99
N THR A 47 -9.52 -4.86 9.22
CA THR A 47 -9.04 -6.22 9.38
C THR A 47 -7.87 -6.45 8.43
N PHE A 48 -6.88 -7.21 8.88
CA PHE A 48 -5.78 -7.67 8.05
C PHE A 48 -5.76 -9.21 8.07
N PRO A 49 -5.52 -9.85 6.92
CA PRO A 49 -5.52 -11.30 6.86
C PRO A 49 -4.23 -11.87 7.47
N GLU A 50 -4.29 -13.09 8.02
CA GLU A 50 -3.08 -13.82 8.44
C GLU A 50 -2.25 -14.25 7.21
N ILE A 51 -2.92 -14.54 6.09
CA ILE A 51 -2.32 -14.88 4.80
C ILE A 51 -2.78 -13.86 3.76
N LEU A 52 -1.83 -13.13 3.19
CA LEU A 52 -2.07 -12.13 2.15
C LEU A 52 -1.59 -12.67 0.80
N ASN A 53 -2.50 -12.88 -0.14
CA ASN A 53 -2.17 -13.17 -1.53
C ASN A 53 -2.19 -11.86 -2.34
N LEU A 54 -1.07 -11.54 -2.99
CA LEU A 54 -0.93 -10.35 -3.85
C LEU A 54 -0.95 -10.63 -5.35
N ASP A 55 -1.22 -11.86 -5.79
CA ASP A 55 -1.16 -12.28 -7.19
C ASP A 55 -1.86 -11.29 -8.13
N CYS A 56 -3.09 -10.88 -7.78
CA CYS A 56 -3.91 -9.99 -8.60
C CYS A 56 -3.38 -8.56 -8.78
N TYR A 57 -2.29 -8.19 -8.10
CA TYR A 57 -1.66 -6.87 -8.19
C TYR A 57 -0.34 -6.89 -9.00
N PHE A 58 0.12 -8.05 -9.46
CA PHE A 58 1.29 -8.19 -10.32
C PHE A 58 0.91 -8.36 -11.80
N ASP A 59 1.81 -7.94 -12.69
CA ASP A 59 1.67 -8.18 -14.13
C ASP A 59 1.61 -9.66 -14.44
N GLN A 60 0.82 -10.01 -15.46
CA GLN A 60 0.68 -11.38 -15.93
C GLN A 60 2.04 -11.96 -16.36
N ASP A 61 2.88 -11.16 -17.02
CA ASP A 61 4.23 -11.54 -17.43
C ASP A 61 5.11 -11.93 -16.22
N ILE A 62 4.99 -11.22 -15.09
CA ILE A 62 5.74 -11.52 -13.87
C ILE A 62 5.18 -12.80 -13.22
N GLN A 63 3.86 -12.98 -13.25
CA GLN A 63 3.23 -14.21 -12.76
C GLN A 63 3.67 -15.44 -13.58
N GLU A 64 3.76 -15.31 -14.91
CA GLU A 64 4.16 -16.39 -15.82
C GLU A 64 5.64 -16.75 -15.64
N LEU A 65 6.54 -15.77 -15.55
CA LEU A 65 7.96 -15.99 -15.24
C LEU A 65 8.15 -16.72 -13.89
N ASN A 66 7.33 -16.42 -12.89
CA ASN A 66 7.41 -17.08 -11.58
C ASN A 66 6.93 -18.53 -11.63
N LYS A 67 5.94 -18.84 -12.47
CA LYS A 67 5.46 -20.22 -12.69
C LYS A 67 6.53 -21.07 -13.38
N GLU A 68 7.20 -20.52 -14.40
CA GLU A 68 8.28 -21.22 -15.12
C GLU A 68 9.47 -21.56 -14.23
N ASN A 69 9.78 -20.69 -13.26
CA ASN A 69 10.88 -20.91 -12.31
C ASN A 69 10.51 -21.84 -11.13
N ASN A 70 9.31 -22.43 -11.09
CA ASN A 70 8.82 -23.28 -9.99
C ASN A 70 8.91 -22.64 -8.59
N THR A 71 8.88 -21.31 -8.52
CA THR A 71 8.84 -20.55 -7.26
C THR A 71 7.37 -20.30 -6.89
N ILE A 72 6.73 -21.33 -6.34
CA ILE A 72 5.27 -21.45 -6.18
C ILE A 72 4.66 -20.41 -5.22
N ASP A 73 5.47 -19.75 -4.36
CA ASP A 73 4.98 -18.88 -3.27
C ASP A 73 5.39 -17.40 -3.36
N ASN A 74 5.77 -16.88 -4.54
CA ASN A 74 6.41 -15.56 -4.63
C ASN A 74 5.55 -14.35 -4.19
N PHE A 75 4.23 -14.49 -4.08
CA PHE A 75 3.32 -13.39 -3.74
C PHE A 75 2.37 -13.68 -2.57
N VAL A 76 2.58 -14.79 -1.87
CA VAL A 76 1.81 -15.17 -0.70
C VAL A 76 2.62 -14.86 0.55
N TYR A 77 2.06 -14.01 1.41
CA TYR A 77 2.74 -13.48 2.59
C TYR A 77 2.00 -13.91 3.85
N LYS A 78 2.75 -14.39 4.85
CA LYS A 78 2.23 -14.57 6.20
C LYS A 78 2.41 -13.29 7.01
N LEU A 79 1.38 -12.89 7.75
CA LEU A 79 1.45 -11.78 8.68
C LEU A 79 2.50 -12.06 9.75
N ASN A 80 3.54 -11.23 9.80
CA ASN A 80 4.62 -11.36 10.76
C ASN A 80 4.40 -10.48 12.00
N SER A 81 4.04 -9.20 11.80
CA SER A 81 3.88 -8.25 12.91
C SER A 81 2.93 -7.12 12.55
N VAL A 82 2.40 -6.46 13.59
CA VAL A 82 1.52 -5.30 13.48
C VAL A 82 1.99 -4.25 14.47
N VAL A 83 2.06 -3.00 14.00
CA VAL A 83 2.29 -1.83 14.86
C VAL A 83 0.97 -1.09 15.01
N VAL A 84 0.54 -0.89 16.25
CA VAL A 84 -0.71 -0.23 16.59
C VAL A 84 -0.40 1.02 17.39
N HIS A 85 -0.90 2.17 16.92
CA HIS A 85 -0.90 3.40 17.70
C HIS A 85 -2.15 3.46 18.57
N LEU A 86 -1.99 3.37 19.88
CA LEU A 86 -3.02 3.51 20.90
C LEU A 86 -3.10 4.97 21.34
N GLY A 87 -4.10 5.71 20.85
CA GLY A 87 -4.27 7.13 21.12
C GLY A 87 -5.33 7.75 20.23
N GLU A 88 -5.98 8.81 20.70
CA GLU A 88 -7.09 9.47 19.99
C GLU A 88 -6.63 10.42 18.88
N ASN A 89 -5.47 11.05 19.03
CA ASN A 89 -4.99 12.08 18.13
C ASN A 89 -3.58 11.77 17.61
N ALA A 90 -3.04 12.65 16.76
CA ALA A 90 -1.73 12.48 16.14
C ALA A 90 -0.55 12.89 17.04
N THR A 91 -0.82 13.56 18.17
CA THR A 91 0.17 14.15 19.07
C THR A 91 0.34 13.39 20.37
N SER A 92 -0.54 12.43 20.65
CA SER A 92 -0.51 11.61 21.85
C SER A 92 -0.94 10.18 21.53
N GLY A 93 -0.13 9.23 21.96
CA GLY A 93 -0.43 7.81 21.92
C GLY A 93 0.79 6.98 22.26
N HIS A 94 0.62 5.66 22.31
CA HIS A 94 1.67 4.66 22.52
C HIS A 94 1.71 3.70 21.34
#